data_AF-A0A7T7SVV1-F1
#
_entry.id   AF-A0A7T7SVV1-F1
#
_cell.length_a   1.000
_cell.length_b   1.000
_cell.length_c   1.000
_cell.angle_alpha   90.00
_cell.angle_beta   90.00
_cell.angle_gamma   90.00
#
_symmetry.space_group_name_H-M   'P 1'
#
loop_
_entity.id
_entity.type
_entity.pdbx_description
1 polymer ?
#
loop_
_entity_poly.entity_id
_entity_poly.type
_entity_poly.pdbx_seq_one_letter_code
_entity_poly.pdbx_strand_id
1 'polypeptide(L)'
;MHDHTLPTAYQSETDYRKIPRQYLNTQIPRGRSIVKWAPFATLPEQFEAIKQFEANQLKIDRPDLSEDQINELNQMLLHLKIAHNAFSKIHYWRAGHIHTIQGYIASIDTLTNELVLTNERRTDRLVIGLNELYAIE
;
A
#
# COMPACT_ATOMS: atom_id res chain seq x y z
N MET A 1 8.16 35.92 44.60
CA MET A 1 9.62 35.98 44.37
C MET A 1 9.86 37.28 43.63
N HIS A 2 10.52 38.26 44.25
CA HIS A 2 10.81 39.54 43.60
C HIS A 2 12.22 39.48 43.03
N ASP A 3 12.37 39.72 41.73
CA ASP A 3 13.69 39.78 41.11
C ASP A 3 14.23 41.20 41.24
N HIS A 4 15.10 41.42 42.22
CA HIS A 4 15.70 42.73 42.51
C HIS A 4 16.67 43.22 41.43
N THR A 5 16.98 42.39 40.42
CA THR A 5 17.78 42.79 39.26
C THR A 5 16.97 43.59 38.23
N LEU A 6 15.64 43.56 38.32
CA LEU A 6 14.72 44.26 37.42
C LEU A 6 14.30 45.64 37.97
N PRO A 7 13.95 46.59 37.08
CA PRO A 7 13.35 47.87 37.48
C PRO A 7 12.07 47.66 38.29
N THR A 8 11.75 48.56 39.22
CA THR A 8 10.62 48.44 40.17
C THR A 8 9.29 48.07 39.51
N ALA A 9 9.06 48.51 38.27
CA ALA A 9 7.86 48.19 37.49
C ALA A 9 7.70 46.70 37.13
N TYR A 10 8.78 45.92 37.10
CA TYR A 10 8.79 44.52 36.66
C TYR A 10 9.21 43.53 37.75
N GLN A 11 9.52 44.00 38.96
CA GLN A 11 10.02 43.14 40.05
C GLN A 11 9.02 42.07 40.48
N SER A 12 7.72 42.32 40.32
CA SER A 12 6.65 41.37 40.63
C SER A 12 6.13 40.60 39.40
N GLU A 13 6.62 40.91 38.20
CA GLU A 13 6.18 40.25 36.96
C GLU A 13 6.95 38.94 36.79
N THR A 14 6.21 37.83 36.65
CA THR A 14 6.78 36.48 36.50
C THR A 14 6.83 36.01 35.06
N ASP A 15 6.06 36.64 34.15
CA ASP A 15 6.09 36.31 32.73
C ASP A 15 7.20 37.09 32.00
N TYR A 16 8.24 36.35 31.59
CA TYR A 16 9.39 36.90 30.87
C TYR A 16 9.05 37.56 29.54
N ARG A 17 7.87 37.31 28.95
CA ARG A 17 7.45 37.92 27.67
C ARG A 17 7.07 39.40 27.81
N LYS A 18 6.72 39.83 29.01
CA LYS A 18 6.32 41.21 29.31
C LYS A 18 7.49 42.10 29.74
N ILE A 19 8.67 41.51 29.94
CA ILE A 19 9.88 42.20 30.34
C ILE A 19 10.70 42.52 29.07
N PRO A 20 11.16 43.77 28.87
CA PRO A 20 12.02 44.10 27.74
C PRO A 20 13.28 43.24 27.71
N ARG A 21 13.69 42.79 26.52
CA ARG A 21 14.82 41.84 26.32
C ARG A 21 16.13 42.29 26.95
N GLN A 22 16.32 43.59 27.14
CA GLN A 22 17.50 44.20 27.77
C GLN A 22 17.67 43.79 29.24
N TYR A 23 16.58 43.48 29.92
CA TYR A 23 16.56 43.10 31.33
C TYR A 23 16.43 41.58 31.54
N LEU A 24 16.27 40.82 30.46
CA LEU A 24 16.21 39.37 30.52
C LEU A 24 17.63 38.80 30.57
N ASN A 25 17.88 37.89 31.51
CA ASN A 25 19.16 37.19 31.59
C ASN A 25 19.42 36.39 30.30
N THR A 26 20.50 36.74 29.58
CA THR A 26 20.90 36.09 28.33
C THR A 26 21.66 34.79 28.55
N GLN A 27 22.09 34.50 29.79
CA GLN A 27 22.73 33.24 30.18
C GLN A 27 21.67 32.14 30.36
N ILE A 28 20.88 31.90 29.32
CA ILE A 28 20.02 30.71 29.26
C ILE A 28 20.98 29.52 29.21
N PRO A 29 20.93 28.58 30.17
CA PRO A 29 21.73 27.36 30.09
C PRO A 29 21.38 26.71 28.75
N ARG A 30 22.40 26.52 27.89
CA ARG A 30 22.21 25.93 26.57
C ARG A 30 21.63 24.53 26.77
N GLY A 31 20.31 24.42 26.72
CA GLY A 31 19.60 23.17 26.87
C GLY A 31 20.08 22.18 25.81
N ARG A 32 20.18 20.92 26.23
CA ARG A 32 20.48 19.72 25.42
C ARG A 32 19.76 19.84 24.07
N SER A 33 20.52 20.15 23.03
CA SER A 33 20.04 20.46 21.68
C SER A 33 19.42 19.24 21.00
N ILE A 34 19.02 19.37 19.72
CA ILE A 34 18.54 18.38 18.73
C ILE A 34 18.87 16.89 19.00
N VAL A 35 20.01 16.61 19.63
CA VAL A 35 20.43 15.33 20.22
C VAL A 35 19.33 14.60 21.01
N LYS A 36 18.41 15.31 21.69
CA LYS A 36 17.29 14.65 22.40
C LYS A 36 16.25 14.00 21.45
N TRP A 37 16.16 14.48 20.20
CA TRP A 37 15.24 13.96 19.19
C TRP A 37 15.90 12.91 18.27
N ALA A 38 17.23 12.79 18.29
CA ALA A 38 17.97 11.77 17.55
C ALA A 38 17.49 10.32 17.78
N PRO A 39 17.21 9.85 19.01
CA PRO A 39 16.72 8.48 19.21
C PRO A 39 15.29 8.24 18.69
N PHE A 40 14.52 9.29 18.38
CA PHE A 40 13.22 9.16 17.72
C PHE A 40 13.33 9.10 16.19
N ALA A 41 14.48 9.50 15.63
CA ALA A 41 14.77 9.41 14.20
C ALA A 41 15.40 8.06 13.78
N THR A 42 15.78 7.20 14.73
CA THR A 42 16.46 5.93 14.49
C THR A 42 15.53 4.73 14.31
N LEU A 43 14.25 4.94 13.97
CA LEU A 43 13.28 3.86 13.77
C LEU A 43 12.83 3.72 12.29
N PRO A 44 13.74 3.77 11.29
CA PRO A 44 13.35 3.48 9.91
C PRO A 44 12.78 2.06 9.79
N GLU A 45 13.29 1.11 10.57
CA GLU A 45 12.79 -0.27 10.63
C GLU A 45 11.31 -0.34 11.08
N GLN A 46 10.90 0.49 12.05
CA GLN A 46 9.49 0.53 12.46
C GLN A 46 8.60 1.15 11.39
N PHE A 47 9.08 2.16 10.67
CA PHE A 47 8.35 2.77 9.58
C PHE A 47 8.19 1.79 8.41
N GLU A 48 9.23 1.02 8.09
CA GLU A 48 9.17 -0.05 7.11
C GLU A 48 8.21 -1.16 7.54
N ALA A 49 8.25 -1.59 8.81
CA ALA A 49 7.32 -2.58 9.35
C ALA A 49 5.85 -2.13 9.26
N ILE A 50 5.56 -0.87 9.58
CA ILE A 50 4.21 -0.30 9.46
C ILE A 50 3.75 -0.29 7.99
N LYS A 51 4.60 0.11 7.05
CA LYS A 51 4.28 0.08 5.62
C LYS A 51 4.01 -1.33 5.10
N GLN A 52 4.79 -2.32 5.56
CA GLN A 52 4.57 -3.72 5.23
C GLN A 52 3.23 -4.20 5.80
N PHE A 53 2.90 -3.83 7.04
CA PHE A 53 1.60 -4.14 7.64
C PHE A 53 0.43 -3.50 6.90
N GLU A 54 0.53 -2.23 6.52
CA GLU A 54 -0.47 -1.52 5.71
C GLU A 54 -0.68 -2.20 4.35
N ALA A 55 0.41 -2.59 3.67
CA ALA A 55 0.36 -3.34 2.43
C ALA A 55 -0.29 -4.73 2.61
N ASN A 56 -0.05 -5.39 3.75
CA ASN A 56 -0.65 -6.68 4.06
C ASN A 56 -2.15 -6.60 4.39
N GLN A 57 -2.62 -5.50 4.98
CA GLN A 57 -4.06 -5.31 5.27
C GLN A 57 -4.92 -5.18 4.01
N LEU A 58 -4.33 -4.76 2.88
CA LEU A 58 -5.01 -4.67 1.59
C LEU A 58 -5.01 -5.99 0.80
N LYS A 59 -4.32 -7.03 1.30
CA LYS A 59 -4.28 -8.33 0.64
C LYS A 59 -5.60 -9.05 0.88
N ILE A 60 -6.26 -9.39 -0.21
CA ILE A 60 -7.43 -10.26 -0.24
C ILE A 60 -6.91 -11.69 -0.24
N ASP A 61 -7.41 -12.51 0.69
CA ASP A 61 -7.11 -13.93 0.73
C ASP A 61 -7.50 -14.60 -0.60
N ARG A 62 -6.78 -15.65 -0.99
CA ARG A 62 -7.07 -16.31 -2.25
C ARG A 62 -8.49 -16.87 -2.16
N PRO A 63 -9.36 -16.58 -3.13
CA PRO A 63 -10.65 -17.24 -3.16
C PRO A 63 -10.42 -18.74 -3.36
N ASP A 64 -10.74 -19.53 -2.33
CA ASP A 64 -10.73 -20.99 -2.42
C ASP A 64 -11.88 -21.41 -3.32
N LEU A 65 -11.54 -21.90 -4.52
CA LEU A 65 -12.49 -22.48 -5.45
C LEU A 65 -12.65 -23.97 -5.15
N SER A 66 -13.90 -24.44 -5.09
CA SER A 66 -14.20 -25.87 -5.08
C SER A 66 -13.79 -26.52 -6.40
N GLU A 67 -13.54 -27.83 -6.38
CA GLU A 67 -13.23 -28.62 -7.59
C GLU A 67 -14.35 -28.51 -8.64
N ASP A 68 -15.61 -28.45 -8.21
CA ASP A 68 -16.75 -28.20 -9.10
C ASP A 68 -16.67 -26.82 -9.77
N GLN A 69 -16.29 -25.77 -9.02
CA GLN A 69 -16.15 -24.41 -9.57
C GLN A 69 -14.99 -24.33 -10.55
N ILE A 70 -13.88 -25.01 -10.26
CA ILE A 70 -12.74 -25.12 -11.18
C ILE A 70 -13.19 -25.81 -12.48
N ASN A 71 -13.99 -26.87 -12.37
CA ASN A 71 -14.51 -27.57 -13.54
C ASN A 71 -15.47 -26.69 -14.35
N GLU A 72 -16.40 -25.97 -13.71
CA GLU A 72 -17.28 -25.01 -14.38
C GLU A 72 -16.50 -23.93 -15.14
N LEU A 73 -15.46 -23.36 -14.51
CA LEU A 73 -14.59 -22.37 -15.16
C LEU A 73 -13.88 -22.97 -16.38
N ASN A 74 -13.38 -24.19 -16.28
CA ASN A 74 -12.76 -24.88 -17.40
C ASN A 74 -13.75 -25.14 -18.55
N GLN A 75 -14.99 -25.53 -18.24
CA GLN A 75 -16.04 -25.70 -19.26
C GLN A 75 -16.41 -24.37 -19.93
N MET A 76 -16.54 -23.29 -19.15
CA MET A 76 -16.80 -21.95 -19.67
C MET A 76 -15.67 -21.49 -20.61
N LEU A 77 -14.42 -21.66 -20.20
CA LEU A 77 -13.24 -21.37 -21.02
C LEU A 77 -13.24 -22.13 -22.35
N LEU A 78 -13.51 -23.43 -22.31
CA LEU A 78 -13.60 -24.26 -23.51
C LEU A 78 -14.74 -23.80 -24.42
N HIS A 79 -15.90 -23.48 -23.86
CA HIS A 79 -17.02 -22.95 -24.61
C HIS A 79 -16.69 -21.63 -25.31
N LEU A 80 -16.05 -20.68 -24.61
CA LEU A 80 -15.62 -19.39 -25.17
C LEU A 80 -14.57 -19.54 -26.27
N LYS A 81 -13.67 -20.52 -26.14
CA LYS A 81 -12.69 -20.87 -27.17
C LYS A 81 -13.37 -21.39 -28.44
N ILE A 82 -14.36 -22.28 -28.29
CA ILE A 82 -15.10 -22.90 -29.41
C ILE A 82 -16.02 -21.87 -30.08
N ALA A 83 -16.63 -20.97 -29.31
CA ALA A 83 -17.59 -19.97 -29.77
C ALA A 83 -16.98 -18.79 -30.58
N HIS A 84 -15.82 -18.98 -31.21
CA HIS A 84 -15.11 -17.99 -32.02
C HIS A 84 -14.66 -16.74 -31.24
N ASN A 85 -13.63 -16.91 -30.42
CA ASN A 85 -12.80 -15.80 -29.93
C ASN A 85 -13.65 -14.67 -29.35
N ALA A 86 -14.56 -15.04 -28.44
CA ALA A 86 -15.43 -14.09 -27.76
C ALA A 86 -14.59 -13.13 -26.91
N PHE A 87 -15.02 -11.87 -26.86
CA PHE A 87 -14.42 -10.89 -25.96
C PHE A 87 -14.86 -11.24 -24.54
N SER A 88 -13.92 -11.69 -23.72
CA SER A 88 -14.21 -12.19 -22.38
C SER A 88 -13.41 -11.42 -21.35
N LYS A 89 -14.03 -11.23 -20.20
CA LYS A 89 -13.47 -10.54 -19.06
C LYS A 89 -13.08 -11.59 -18.03
N ILE A 90 -11.79 -11.69 -17.76
CA ILE A 90 -11.20 -12.72 -16.92
C ILE A 90 -10.69 -12.08 -15.64
N HIS A 91 -11.12 -12.67 -14.54
CA HIS A 91 -10.70 -12.33 -13.19
C HIS A 91 -9.70 -13.38 -12.70
N TYR A 92 -8.52 -12.93 -12.29
CA TYR A 92 -7.48 -13.79 -11.74
C TYR A 92 -6.90 -13.19 -10.47
N TRP A 93 -6.55 -14.05 -9.52
CA TRP A 93 -5.93 -13.67 -8.27
C TRP A 93 -4.41 -13.80 -8.40
N ARG A 94 -3.68 -12.72 -8.11
CA ARG A 94 -2.21 -12.75 -8.04
C ARG A 94 -1.73 -11.84 -6.91
N ALA A 95 -0.81 -12.37 -6.09
CA ALA A 95 -0.13 -11.62 -5.03
C ALA A 95 -1.07 -10.89 -4.02
N GLY A 96 -2.24 -11.46 -3.72
CA GLY A 96 -3.19 -10.89 -2.77
C GLY A 96 -4.18 -9.88 -3.37
N HIS A 97 -4.24 -9.75 -4.70
CA HIS A 97 -5.20 -8.89 -5.38
C HIS A 97 -5.91 -9.63 -6.51
N ILE A 98 -7.19 -9.29 -6.70
CA ILE A 98 -7.98 -9.75 -7.85
C ILE A 98 -7.76 -8.76 -8.98
N HIS A 99 -7.14 -9.23 -10.05
CA HIS A 99 -6.94 -8.49 -11.28
C HIS A 99 -8.01 -8.86 -12.30
N THR A 100 -8.43 -7.89 -13.09
CA THR A 100 -9.44 -8.05 -14.14
C THR A 100 -8.82 -7.68 -15.46
N ILE A 101 -8.89 -8.58 -16.44
CA ILE A 101 -8.36 -8.37 -17.77
C ILE A 101 -9.42 -8.72 -18.80
N GLN A 102 -9.52 -7.89 -19.83
CA GLN A 102 -10.45 -8.07 -20.93
C GLN A 102 -9.66 -8.40 -22.19
N GLY A 103 -10.13 -9.40 -22.93
CA GLY A 103 -9.50 -9.77 -24.18
C GLY A 103 -10.04 -11.05 -24.76
N TYR A 104 -9.28 -11.55 -25.73
CA TYR A 104 -9.62 -12.71 -26.52
C TYR A 104 -8.78 -13.91 -26.09
N ILE A 105 -9.43 -15.05 -25.87
CA ILE A 105 -8.75 -16.30 -25.53
C ILE A 105 -8.11 -16.89 -26.79
N ALA A 106 -6.78 -16.80 -26.90
CA ALA A 106 -6.03 -17.30 -28.05
C ALA A 106 -5.73 -18.80 -27.93
N SER A 107 -5.31 -19.25 -26.76
CA SER A 107 -5.05 -20.67 -26.49
C SER A 107 -5.21 -20.99 -25.02
N ILE A 108 -5.54 -22.25 -24.75
CA ILE A 108 -5.62 -22.84 -23.43
C ILE A 108 -4.79 -24.11 -23.49
N ASP A 109 -3.75 -24.16 -22.68
CA ASP A 109 -2.91 -25.32 -22.51
C ASP A 109 -3.24 -25.98 -21.16
N THR A 110 -3.96 -27.10 -21.23
CA THR A 110 -4.35 -27.89 -20.06
C THR A 110 -3.20 -28.76 -19.54
N LEU A 111 -2.10 -28.90 -20.30
CA LEU A 111 -0.93 -29.66 -19.87
C LEU A 111 -0.02 -28.78 -19.00
N THR A 112 0.16 -27.52 -19.38
CA THR A 112 0.98 -26.54 -18.63
C THR A 112 0.17 -25.71 -17.62
N ASN A 113 -1.17 -25.85 -17.62
CA ASN A 113 -2.10 -25.00 -16.87
C ASN A 113 -1.93 -23.51 -17.21
N GLU A 114 -1.78 -23.18 -18.49
CA GLU A 114 -1.58 -21.81 -18.96
C GLU A 114 -2.70 -21.37 -19.90
N LEU A 115 -3.21 -20.16 -19.66
CA LEU A 115 -4.17 -19.45 -20.49
C LEU A 115 -3.46 -18.31 -21.21
N VAL A 116 -3.54 -18.29 -22.54
CA VAL A 116 -2.98 -17.22 -23.36
C VAL A 116 -4.10 -16.30 -23.84
N LEU A 117 -4.04 -15.05 -23.40
CA LEU A 117 -4.94 -13.98 -23.80
C LEU A 117 -4.27 -13.06 -24.82
N THR A 118 -5.08 -12.54 -25.73
CA THR A 118 -4.68 -11.55 -26.73
C THR A 118 -5.60 -10.33 -26.67
N ASN A 119 -5.04 -9.13 -26.83
CA ASN A 119 -5.83 -7.91 -26.97
C ASN A 119 -6.57 -7.89 -28.33
N GLU A 120 -7.51 -6.97 -28.52
CA GLU A 120 -8.22 -6.73 -29.79
C GLU A 120 -7.28 -6.52 -30.98
N ARG A 121 -6.13 -5.91 -30.74
CA ARG A 121 -5.10 -5.69 -31.76
C ARG A 121 -4.20 -6.92 -32.02
N ARG A 122 -4.41 -8.03 -31.29
CA ARG A 122 -3.57 -9.26 -31.27
C ARG A 122 -2.07 -9.01 -31.10
N THR A 123 -1.68 -7.85 -30.57
CA THR A 123 -0.28 -7.42 -30.47
C THR A 123 0.32 -7.88 -29.14
N ASP A 124 -0.42 -7.70 -28.05
CA ASP A 124 -0.01 -8.12 -26.72
C ASP A 124 -0.58 -9.50 -26.39
N ARG A 125 0.32 -10.41 -25.98
CA ARG A 125 -0.01 -11.73 -25.45
C ARG A 125 0.25 -11.73 -23.96
N LEU A 126 -0.75 -12.13 -23.19
CA LEU A 126 -0.64 -12.31 -21.77
C LEU A 126 -0.83 -13.78 -21.41
N VAL A 127 0.07 -14.32 -20.60
CA VAL A 127 -0.01 -15.68 -20.08
C VAL A 127 -0.45 -15.61 -18.61
N ILE A 128 -1.52 -16.32 -18.29
CA ILE A 128 -2.08 -16.43 -16.93
C ILE A 128 -2.14 -17.92 -16.58
N GLY A 129 -1.74 -18.29 -15.35
CA GLY A 129 -1.91 -19.66 -14.90
C GLY A 129 -3.39 -19.97 -14.64
N LEU A 130 -3.91 -21.11 -15.09
CA LEU A 130 -5.28 -21.56 -14.82
C LEU A 130 -5.56 -21.64 -13.31
N ASN A 131 -4.55 -21.97 -12.52
CA ASN A 131 -4.65 -22.02 -11.05
C ASN A 131 -4.91 -20.64 -10.41
N GLU A 132 -4.56 -19.56 -11.10
CA GLU A 132 -4.76 -18.19 -10.63
C GLU A 132 -6.14 -17.65 -11.04
N LEU A 133 -6.90 -18.36 -11.87
CA LEU A 133 -8.21 -17.91 -12.34
C LEU A 133 -9.26 -18.00 -11.24
N TYR A 134 -10.12 -16.98 -11.19
CA TYR A 134 -11.22 -16.88 -10.22
C TYR A 134 -12.59 -16.86 -10.88
N ALA A 135 -12.79 -16.04 -11.91
CA ALA A 135 -14.08 -15.88 -12.58
C ALA A 135 -13.92 -15.43 -14.03
N ILE A 136 -14.90 -15.73 -14.87
CA ILE A 136 -14.95 -15.34 -16.27
C ILE A 136 -16.35 -14.82 -16.59
N GLU A 137 -16.42 -13.65 -17.22
CA GLU A 137 -17.63 -12.98 -17.70
C GLU A 137 -17.59 -12.77 -19.22
#